data_AF-Q4RHN3-F1
#
_entry.id   AF-Q4RHN3-F1
#
_cell.length_a   1.000
_cell.length_b   1.000
_cell.length_c   1.000
_cell.angle_alpha   90.00
_cell.angle_beta   90.00
_cell.angle_gamma   90.00
#
_symmetry.space_group_name_H-M   'P 1'
#
loop_
_entity.id
_entity.type
_entity.pdbx_description
1 polymer ?
#
loop_
_entity_poly.entity_id
_entity_poly.type
_entity_poly.pdbx_seq_one_letter_code
_entity_poly.pdbx_strand_id
1 'polypeptide(L)' 'QVYRQDCETFGMVVKMLVAKDPNLEKQLQVPLRENLGEIRERCLEDLKHFINELD' A
#
# COMPACT_ATOMS: atom_id res chain seq x y z
N GLN A 1 -5.27 -4.75 10.71
CA GLN A 1 -4.76 -5.96 10.00
C GLN A 1 -4.74 -5.74 8.49
N VAL A 2 -5.77 -5.11 7.92
CA VAL A 2 -5.92 -4.80 6.48
C VAL A 2 -4.70 -4.10 5.86
N TYR A 3 -4.22 -2.98 6.43
CA TYR A 3 -3.05 -2.25 5.92
C TYR A 3 -1.82 -3.14 5.67
N ARG A 4 -1.55 -4.09 6.58
CA ARG A 4 -0.41 -5.01 6.45
C ARG A 4 -0.61 -6.01 5.32
N GLN A 5 -1.82 -6.58 5.20
CA GLN A 5 -2.15 -7.49 4.11
C GLN A 5 -2.07 -6.80 2.75
N ASP A 6 -2.50 -5.54 2.65
CA ASP A 6 -2.37 -4.77 1.43
C ASP A 6 -0.89 -4.59 1.07
N CYS A 7 -0.05 -4.18 2.03
CA CYS A 7 1.40 -4.09 1.83
C CYS A 7 2.01 -5.40 1.33
N GLU A 8 1.64 -6.53 1.95
CA GLU A 8 2.14 -7.87 1.60
C GLU A 8 1.68 -8.28 0.19
N THR A 9 0.42 -8.00 -0.16
CA THR A 9 -0.16 -8.32 -1.48
C THR A 9 0.48 -7.51 -2.59
N PHE A 10 0.55 -6.18 -2.44
CA PHE A 10 1.20 -5.31 -3.42
C PHE A 10 2.68 -5.67 -3.59
N GLY A 11 3.39 -5.94 -2.48
CA GLY A 11 4.78 -6.35 -2.50
C GLY A 11 5.00 -7.67 -3.26
N MET A 12 4.11 -8.66 -3.09
CA MET A 12 4.16 -9.92 -3.83
C MET A 12 3.93 -9.70 -5.33
N VAL A 13 2.92 -8.94 -5.71
CA VAL A 13 2.59 -8.67 -7.12
C VAL A 13 3.73 -7.94 -7.81
N VAL A 14 4.31 -6.90 -7.19
CA VAL A 14 5.45 -6.17 -7.75
C VAL A 14 6.66 -7.09 -7.92
N LYS A 15 6.96 -7.96 -6.94
CA LYS A 15 8.02 -8.97 -7.09
C LYS A 15 7.78 -9.91 -8.27
N MET A 16 6.53 -10.36 -8.48
CA MET A 16 6.18 -11.22 -9.61
C MET A 16 6.29 -10.50 -10.95
N LEU A 17 5.91 -9.23 -11.03
CA LEU A 17 6.03 -8.41 -12.24
C LEU A 17 7.50 -8.15 -12.59
N VAL A 18 8.32 -7.77 -11.61
CA VAL A 18 9.77 -7.55 -11.80
C VAL A 18 10.48 -8.85 -12.18
N ALA A 19 10.08 -9.99 -11.63
CA ALA A 19 10.62 -11.29 -12.03
C ALA A 19 10.28 -11.64 -13.50
N LYS A 20 9.16 -11.15 -14.03
CA LYS A 20 8.77 -11.33 -15.45
C LYS A 20 9.47 -10.33 -16.37
N ASP A 21 9.62 -9.08 -15.95
CA ASP A 21 10.35 -8.04 -16.67
C ASP A 21 11.11 -7.13 -15.68
N PRO A 22 12.45 -7.27 -15.58
CA PRO A 22 13.26 -6.47 -14.67
C PRO A 22 13.18 -4.95 -14.92
N ASN A 23 12.83 -4.50 -16.13
CA ASN A 23 12.69 -3.08 -16.43
C ASN A 23 11.50 -2.43 -15.71
N LEU A 24 10.56 -3.25 -15.21
CA LEU A 24 9.42 -2.77 -14.43
C LEU A 24 9.82 -2.28 -13.04
N GLU A 25 10.96 -2.68 -12.48
CA GLU A 25 11.34 -2.29 -11.12
C GLU A 25 11.39 -0.76 -10.95
N LYS A 26 12.06 -0.06 -11.88
CA LYS A 26 12.16 1.40 -11.85
C LYS A 26 10.82 2.07 -12.14
N GLN A 27 10.00 1.48 -13.00
CA GLN A 27 8.69 2.02 -13.39
C GLN A 27 7.65 1.86 -12.28
N LEU A 28 7.77 0.80 -11.46
CA LEU A 28 6.81 0.47 -10.40
C LEU A 28 7.13 1.11 -9.04
N GLN A 29 8.35 1.61 -8.81
CA GLN A 29 8.73 2.19 -7.51
C GLN A 29 7.84 3.36 -7.08
N VAL A 30 7.61 4.31 -7.98
CA VAL A 30 6.79 5.50 -7.70
C VAL A 30 5.33 5.13 -7.46
N PRO A 31 4.62 4.44 -8.39
CA PRO A 31 3.22 4.10 -8.18
C PRO A 31 2.99 3.16 -7.00
N LEU A 32 3.94 2.26 -6.69
CA LEU A 32 3.85 1.44 -5.46
C LEU A 32 3.89 2.32 -4.20
N ARG A 33 4.81 3.29 -4.15
CA ARG A 33 4.91 4.20 -3.00
C ARG A 33 3.65 5.05 -2.85
N GLU A 34 3.12 5.58 -3.95
CA GLU A 34 1.90 6.39 -3.94
C GLU A 34 0.72 5.58 -3.44
N ASN A 35 0.48 4.39 -4.00
CA ASN A 35 -0.60 3.50 -3.54
C ASN A 35 -0.50 3.17 -2.05
N LEU A 36 0.70 2.80 -1.56
CA LEU A 36 0.87 2.49 -0.14
C LEU A 36 0.67 3.73 0.75
N GLY A 37 1.04 4.91 0.25
CA GLY A 37 0.77 6.19 0.90
C GLY A 37 -0.72 6.45 1.07
N GLU A 38 -1.50 6.32 -0.01
CA GLU A 38 -2.95 6.52 0.01
C GLU A 38 -3.66 5.55 0.96
N ILE A 39 -3.29 4.27 0.93
CA ILE A 39 -3.87 3.26 1.84
C ILE A 39 -3.54 3.62 3.30
N ARG A 40 -2.31 4.10 3.57
CA ARG A 40 -1.92 4.55 4.91
C ARG A 40 -2.77 5.73 5.36
N GLU A 41 -2.96 6.73 4.51
CA GLU A 41 -3.76 7.91 4.84
C GLU A 41 -5.20 7.53 5.16
N ARG A 42 -5.82 6.69 4.33
CA ARG A 42 -7.17 6.16 4.59
C ARG A 42 -7.26 5.41 5.92
N CYS A 43 -6.29 4.53 6.22
CA CYS A 43 -6.27 3.82 7.50
C CYS A 43 -6.14 4.77 8.71
N LEU A 44 -5.37 5.86 8.57
CA LEU A 44 -5.22 6.86 9.62
C LEU A 44 -6.49 7.71 9.78
N GLU A 45 -7.17 8.03 8.69
CA GLU A 45 -8.44 8.73 8.70
C GLU A 45 -9.53 7.89 9.39
N ASP A 46 -9.64 6.60 9.05
CA ASP A 46 -10.55 5.66 9.71
C ASP A 46 -10.29 5.57 11.22
N LEU A 47 -9.02 5.53 11.63
CA LEU A 47 -8.63 5.52 13.05
C LEU A 47 -9.02 6.83 13.76
N LYS A 48 -8.85 7.98 13.12
CA LYS A 48 -9.27 9.27 13.68
C LYS A 48 -10.78 9.33 13.84
N HIS A 49 -11.53 8.87 12.84
CA HIS A 49 -12.99 8.77 12.93
C HIS A 49 -13.42 7.87 14.09
N PHE A 50 -12.80 6.70 14.23
CA PHE A 50 -13.09 5.79 15.34
C PHE A 50 -12.83 6.43 16.71
N ILE A 51 -11.73 7.18 16.87
CA ILE A 51 -11.45 7.89 18.13
C ILE A 51 -12.50 8.97 18.39
N ASN A 52 -12.87 9.76 17.37
CA ASN A 52 -13.85 10.83 17.52
C ASN A 52 -15.28 10.32 17.81
N GLU A 53 -15.62 9.09 17.41
CA GLU A 53 -16.92 8.48 17.78
C GLU A 53 -16.95 7.96 19.22
N LEU A 54 -15.80 7.86 19.89
CA LEU A 54 -15.69 7.42 21.28
C LEU A 54 -15.63 8.57 22.30
N ASP A 55 -15.42 9.81 21.83
CA ASP A 55 -15.43 11.06 22.62
C ASP A 55 -16.86 11.64 22.72
#